data_AF-A0A915Q012-F1
#
_entry.id   AF-A0A915Q012-F1
#
_cell.length_a   1.000
_cell.length_b   1.000
_cell.length_c   1.000
_cell.angle_alpha   90.00
_cell.angle_beta   90.00
_cell.angle_gamma   90.00
#
_symmetry.space_group_name_H-M   'P 1'
#
loop_
_entity.id
_entity.type
_entity.pdbx_description
1 polymer ?
#
loop_
_entity_poly.entity_id
_entity_poly.type
_entity_poly.pdbx_seq_one_letter_code
_entity_poly.pdbx_strand_id
1 'polypeptide(L)'
;MAANSTSFEPLNPHKVFVLEKRIKKEFKIRRQPVENFIKRRIAKSDIKNLKYSQFQQLYELWCEYFSALVGSGDQSDARVLKADYHGCLLMVAEAANPSQIGICGIVVRETRQTFMLITKQDRMLSSFLTVFLLQ
;
A
#
# COMPACT_ATOMS: atom_id res chain seq x y z
N MET A 1 14.02 -92.08 4.97
CA MET A 1 14.44 -92.24 6.38
C MET A 1 15.75 -91.48 6.58
N ALA A 2 15.75 -90.66 7.64
CA ALA A 2 16.86 -90.08 8.38
C ALA A 2 17.92 -89.20 7.67
N ALA A 3 17.96 -87.95 8.16
CA ALA A 3 18.90 -86.88 7.89
C ALA A 3 20.30 -87.15 8.46
N ASN A 4 21.29 -86.36 8.03
CA ASN A 4 22.27 -85.83 8.96
C ASN A 4 22.72 -84.43 8.53
N SER A 5 22.33 -83.47 9.36
CA SER A 5 22.74 -82.09 9.42
C SER A 5 24.24 -81.96 9.68
N THR A 6 24.95 -81.20 8.85
CA THR A 6 26.25 -80.64 9.22
C THR A 6 26.10 -79.13 9.37
N SER A 7 26.49 -78.67 10.55
CA SER A 7 26.27 -77.37 11.18
C SER A 7 26.79 -76.17 10.40
N PHE A 8 26.06 -75.06 10.54
CA PHE A 8 26.41 -73.71 10.09
C PHE A 8 27.19 -73.00 11.21
N GLU A 9 28.38 -72.47 10.89
CA GLU A 9 29.12 -71.54 11.76
C GLU A 9 29.55 -70.33 10.91
N PRO A 10 28.83 -69.18 10.98
CA PRO A 10 29.32 -67.95 10.36
C PRO A 10 30.24 -67.22 11.34
N LEU A 11 31.54 -67.54 11.27
CA LEU A 11 32.61 -66.72 11.82
C LEU A 11 32.79 -65.48 10.95
N ASN A 12 32.08 -64.39 11.26
CA ASN A 12 32.52 -63.09 10.76
C ASN A 12 32.55 -62.04 11.89
N PRO A 13 33.72 -61.81 12.52
CA PRO A 13 33.88 -60.95 13.70
C PRO A 13 33.98 -59.45 13.38
N HIS A 14 33.78 -59.04 12.13
CA HIS A 14 33.92 -57.64 11.74
C HIS A 14 32.57 -56.93 11.76
N LYS A 15 32.22 -56.41 12.93
CA LYS A 15 31.16 -55.40 13.13
C LYS A 15 31.61 -54.10 12.44
N VAL A 16 31.38 -54.01 11.13
CA VAL A 16 31.65 -52.79 10.36
C VAL A 16 30.62 -51.74 10.77
N PHE A 17 31.00 -50.81 11.62
CA PHE A 17 30.24 -49.59 11.84
C PHE A 17 30.48 -48.69 10.62
N VAL A 18 29.60 -48.78 9.63
CA VAL A 18 29.49 -47.71 8.63
C VAL A 18 28.94 -46.51 9.37
N LEU A 19 29.80 -45.56 9.72
CA LEU A 19 29.39 -44.22 10.11
C LEU A 19 28.83 -43.56 8.85
N GLU A 20 27.57 -43.86 8.55
CA GLU A 20 26.83 -43.17 7.51
C GLU A 20 27.03 -41.68 7.74
N LYS A 21 27.58 -41.02 6.70
CA LYS A 21 27.75 -39.58 6.64
C LYS A 21 26.45 -38.98 7.16
N ARG A 22 26.50 -38.24 8.27
CA ARG A 22 25.36 -37.44 8.73
C ARG A 22 25.04 -36.46 7.60
N ILE A 23 24.13 -36.83 6.71
CA ILE A 23 23.52 -35.94 5.75
C ILE A 23 22.82 -34.91 6.63
N LYS A 24 23.44 -33.73 6.80
CA LYS A 24 22.76 -32.60 7.42
C LYS A 24 21.57 -32.32 6.53
N LYS A 25 20.37 -32.69 7.00
CA LYS A 25 19.13 -32.39 6.29
C LYS A 25 19.04 -30.87 6.25
N GLU A 26 19.30 -30.28 5.08
CA GLU A 26 19.15 -28.84 4.89
C GLU A 26 17.68 -28.50 5.10
N PHE A 27 17.33 -28.04 6.29
CA PHE A 27 16.05 -27.41 6.52
C PHE A 27 16.06 -26.09 5.75
N LYS A 28 15.41 -26.08 4.58
CA LYS A 28 15.12 -24.83 3.86
C LYS A 28 14.26 -23.96 4.79
N ILE A 29 14.87 -22.95 5.40
CA ILE A 29 14.15 -21.93 6.16
C ILE A 29 13.24 -21.23 5.14
N ARG A 30 11.94 -21.53 5.19
CA ARG A 30 10.93 -20.81 4.43
C ARG A 30 10.79 -19.43 5.05
N ARG A 31 11.61 -18.48 4.61
CA ARG A 31 11.34 -17.07 4.90
C ARG A 31 10.07 -16.71 4.13
N GLN A 32 9.04 -16.25 4.85
CA GLN A 32 7.91 -15.60 4.18
C GLN A 32 8.49 -14.45 3.34
N PRO A 33 8.08 -14.29 2.08
CA PRO A 33 8.50 -13.12 1.31
C PRO A 33 8.13 -11.90 2.14
N VAL A 34 9.09 -10.99 2.35
CA VAL A 34 8.83 -9.72 3.04
C VAL A 34 7.75 -9.04 2.23
N GLU A 35 6.52 -9.08 2.73
CA GLU A 35 5.42 -8.35 2.12
C GLU A 35 5.83 -6.89 2.23
N ASN A 36 6.07 -6.25 1.08
CA ASN A 36 6.57 -4.89 1.03
C ASN A 36 5.53 -4.00 1.70
N PHE A 37 5.71 -3.69 2.99
CA PHE A 37 4.81 -2.86 3.79
C PHE A 37 4.57 -1.49 3.12
N ILE A 38 5.60 -0.98 2.44
CA ILE A 38 5.60 0.25 1.64
C ILE A 38 4.67 0.15 0.41
N LYS A 39 4.39 -1.06 -0.10
CA LYS A 39 3.54 -1.30 -1.27
C LYS A 39 2.10 -1.66 -0.91
N ARG A 40 1.62 -1.40 0.31
CA ARG A 40 0.16 -1.37 0.55
C ARG A 40 -0.43 -0.22 -0.25
N ARG A 41 -0.76 -0.48 -1.52
CA ARG A 41 -1.80 0.26 -2.22
C ARG A 41 -3.05 0.15 -1.37
N ILE A 42 -3.70 1.29 -1.11
CA ILE A 42 -5.06 1.33 -0.56
C ILE A 42 -5.88 0.28 -1.31
N ALA A 43 -6.40 -0.70 -0.57
CA ALA A 43 -7.20 -1.73 -1.18
C ALA A 43 -8.53 -1.12 -1.61
N LYS A 44 -9.15 -1.65 -2.67
CA LYS A 44 -10.46 -1.18 -3.13
C LYS A 44 -11.53 -1.25 -2.03
N SER A 45 -11.35 -2.11 -1.02
CA SER A 45 -12.19 -2.19 0.18
C SER A 45 -12.15 -0.90 1.01
N ASP A 46 -10.96 -0.34 1.19
CA ASP A 46 -10.72 0.79 2.07
C ASP A 46 -11.38 2.05 1.50
N ILE A 47 -11.39 2.17 0.17
CA ILE A 47 -12.01 3.27 -0.58
C ILE A 47 -13.55 3.25 -0.47
N LYS A 48 -14.17 2.06 -0.35
CA LYS A 48 -15.64 1.92 -0.34
C LYS A 48 -16.30 2.45 0.93
N ASN A 49 -15.57 2.49 2.04
CA ASN A 49 -16.11 2.86 3.34
C ASN A 49 -15.94 4.35 3.67
N LEU A 50 -15.33 5.13 2.77
CA LEU A 50 -15.04 6.54 3.00
C LEU A 50 -16.26 7.40 2.66
N LYS A 51 -16.65 8.24 3.61
CA LYS A 51 -17.74 9.21 3.45
C LYS A 51 -17.21 10.63 3.45
N TYR A 52 -17.86 11.50 2.68
CA TYR A 52 -17.53 12.92 2.59
C TYR A 52 -17.54 13.60 3.96
N SER A 53 -18.51 13.26 4.82
CA SER A 53 -18.65 13.85 6.16
C SER A 53 -17.42 13.67 7.05
N GLN A 54 -16.63 12.61 6.84
CA GLN A 54 -15.41 12.36 7.61
C GLN A 54 -14.29 13.35 7.25
N PHE A 55 -14.33 13.91 6.04
CA PHE A 55 -13.31 14.84 5.55
C PHE A 55 -13.66 16.31 5.80
N GLN A 56 -14.85 16.60 6.31
CA GLN A 56 -15.27 17.97 6.59
C GLN A 56 -14.37 18.65 7.64
N GLN A 57 -14.03 17.93 8.71
CA GLN A 57 -13.09 18.43 9.72
C GLN A 57 -11.70 18.68 9.15
N LEU A 58 -11.26 17.84 8.21
CA LEU A 58 -9.98 18.01 7.52
C LEU A 58 -9.98 19.26 6.64
N TYR A 59 -11.10 19.55 5.97
CA TYR A 59 -11.27 20.76 5.18
C TYR A 59 -11.25 22.02 6.05
N GLU A 60 -11.92 22.01 7.21
CA GLU A 60 -11.92 23.13 8.15
C GLU A 60 -10.49 23.45 8.63
N LEU A 61 -9.72 22.42 9.01
CA LEU A 61 -8.31 22.57 9.38
C LEU A 61 -7.47 23.13 8.21
N TRP A 62 -7.71 22.65 7.00
CA TRP A 62 -7.01 23.13 5.81
C TRP A 62 -7.30 24.61 5.53
N CYS A 63 -8.54 25.07 5.73
CA CYS A 63 -8.90 26.48 5.57
C CYS A 63 -8.13 27.39 6.53
N GLU A 64 -7.99 27.00 7.79
CA GLU A 64 -7.20 27.74 8.77
C GLU A 64 -5.72 27.81 8.37
N TYR A 65 -5.16 26.67 7.98
CA TYR A 65 -3.78 26.56 7.48
C TYR A 65 -3.55 27.46 6.26
N PHE A 66 -4.44 27.39 5.26
CA PHE A 66 -4.29 28.12 4.02
C PHE A 66 -4.48 29.63 4.21
N SER A 67 -5.42 30.04 5.06
CA SER A 67 -5.62 31.44 5.43
C SER A 67 -4.36 32.05 6.06
N ALA A 68 -3.74 31.33 7.00
CA ALA A 68 -2.47 31.75 7.60
C ALA A 68 -1.32 31.81 6.57
N LEU A 69 -1.29 30.87 5.62
CA LEU A 69 -0.28 30.79 4.57
C LEU A 69 -0.36 31.99 3.61
N VAL A 70 -1.57 32.35 3.18
CA VAL A 70 -1.83 33.41 2.19
C VAL A 70 -1.88 34.81 2.83
N GLY A 71 -2.36 34.95 4.06
CA GLY A 71 -2.46 36.24 4.77
C GLY A 71 -1.12 36.91 5.12
N SER A 72 0.00 36.26 4.80
CA SER A 72 1.34 36.61 5.28
C SER A 72 2.25 37.26 4.21
N GLY A 73 1.70 38.09 3.32
CA GLY A 73 2.44 39.03 2.44
C GLY A 73 2.75 38.58 1.01
N ASP A 74 3.51 39.43 0.30
CA ASP A 74 3.80 39.53 -1.16
C ASP A 74 4.34 38.26 -1.88
N GLN A 75 4.49 37.14 -1.17
CA GLN A 75 5.06 35.88 -1.66
C GLN A 75 4.02 34.73 -1.62
N SER A 76 2.73 35.05 -1.73
CA SER A 76 1.63 34.09 -1.69
C SER A 76 1.82 32.94 -2.67
N ASP A 77 2.21 33.25 -3.91
CA ASP A 77 2.20 32.29 -5.02
C ASP A 77 3.24 31.18 -4.82
N ALA A 78 4.45 31.55 -4.37
CA ALA A 78 5.52 30.59 -4.11
C ALA A 78 5.21 29.67 -2.92
N ARG A 79 4.41 30.14 -1.96
CA ARG A 79 3.99 29.36 -0.78
C ARG A 79 2.86 28.42 -1.14
N VAL A 80 1.88 28.88 -1.92
CA VAL A 80 0.78 28.05 -2.42
C VAL A 80 1.32 26.89 -3.24
N LEU A 81 2.29 27.10 -4.12
CA LEU A 81 2.93 26.03 -4.90
C LEU A 81 3.62 24.94 -4.06
N LYS A 82 4.03 25.28 -2.84
CA LYS A 82 4.69 24.35 -1.89
C LYS A 82 3.75 23.86 -0.79
N ALA A 83 2.49 24.29 -0.80
CA ALA A 83 1.52 23.96 0.21
C ALA A 83 1.13 22.49 0.15
N ASP A 84 0.65 21.98 1.27
CA ASP A 84 -0.02 20.70 1.31
C ASP A 84 -1.49 20.87 0.86
N TYR A 85 -1.95 20.02 -0.05
CA TYR A 85 -3.31 20.05 -0.60
C TYR A 85 -4.25 18.97 -0.04
N HIS A 86 -3.79 18.15 0.90
CA HIS A 86 -4.67 17.18 1.56
C HIS A 86 -5.73 17.92 2.39
N GLY A 87 -7.01 17.60 2.17
CA GLY A 87 -8.12 18.33 2.78
C GLY A 87 -8.61 19.55 1.99
N CYS A 88 -7.92 19.95 0.93
CA CYS A 88 -8.34 21.06 0.10
C CYS A 88 -9.61 20.73 -0.70
N LEU A 89 -10.50 21.71 -0.89
CA LEU A 89 -11.64 21.61 -1.79
C LEU A 89 -11.21 22.01 -3.22
N LEU A 90 -11.24 21.04 -4.12
CA LEU A 90 -10.85 21.24 -5.52
C LEU A 90 -12.01 20.99 -6.48
N MET A 91 -11.98 21.68 -7.61
CA MET A 91 -12.86 21.45 -8.75
C MET A 91 -12.04 20.99 -9.96
N VAL A 92 -12.53 19.98 -10.66
CA VAL A 92 -11.92 19.52 -11.90
C VAL A 92 -12.15 20.56 -13.00
N ALA A 93 -11.07 21.17 -13.46
CA ALA A 93 -11.06 22.20 -14.50
C ALA A 93 -11.16 21.59 -15.90
N GLU A 94 -10.32 20.58 -16.11
CA GLU A 94 -10.09 19.91 -17.36
C GLU A 94 -9.71 18.48 -17.04
N ALA A 95 -10.26 17.54 -17.80
CA ALA A 95 -9.98 16.13 -17.65
C ALA A 95 -10.08 15.45 -19.01
N ALA A 96 -9.33 14.36 -19.19
CA ALA A 96 -9.41 13.53 -20.39
C ALA A 96 -10.84 12.98 -20.63
N ASN A 97 -11.61 12.80 -19.55
CA ASN A 97 -13.02 12.46 -19.62
C ASN A 97 -13.89 13.71 -19.32
N PRO A 98 -14.63 14.25 -20.31
CA PRO A 98 -15.47 15.44 -20.11
C PRO A 98 -16.51 15.31 -19.00
N SER A 99 -16.98 14.08 -18.71
CA SER A 99 -17.94 13.82 -17.64
C SER A 99 -17.38 14.10 -16.24
N GLN A 100 -16.06 14.29 -16.10
CA GLN A 100 -15.41 14.62 -14.83
C GLN A 100 -15.27 16.14 -14.61
N ILE A 101 -15.41 16.94 -15.66
CA ILE A 101 -15.25 18.39 -15.59
C ILE A 101 -16.36 19.00 -14.73
N GLY A 102 -16.00 19.97 -13.87
CA GLY A 102 -16.92 20.65 -12.96
C GLY A 102 -17.26 19.86 -11.69
N ILE A 103 -16.75 18.62 -11.53
CA ILE A 103 -16.92 17.88 -10.28
C ILE A 103 -16.04 18.53 -9.20
N CYS A 104 -16.64 18.80 -8.05
CA CYS A 104 -15.95 19.29 -6.87
C CYS A 104 -15.83 18.19 -5.79
N GLY A 105 -14.75 18.24 -5.01
CA GLY A 105 -14.52 17.31 -3.93
C GLY A 105 -13.32 17.65 -3.06
N ILE A 106 -13.28 17.05 -1.88
CA ILE A 106 -12.16 17.23 -0.94
C ILE A 106 -11.03 16.28 -1.31
N VAL A 107 -9.80 16.75 -1.34
CA VAL A 107 -8.62 15.92 -1.57
C VAL A 107 -8.39 14.98 -0.40
N VAL A 108 -8.51 13.68 -0.67
CA VAL A 108 -8.19 12.62 0.30
C VAL A 108 -6.74 12.22 0.20
N ARG A 109 -6.19 12.23 -1.01
CA ARG A 109 -4.81 11.84 -1.25
C ARG A 109 -4.23 12.52 -2.48
N GLU A 110 -3.01 12.99 -2.32
CA GLU A 110 -2.14 13.43 -3.39
C GLU A 110 -1.15 12.31 -3.77
N THR A 111 -0.93 12.13 -5.06
CA THR A 111 0.18 11.34 -5.58
C THR A 111 0.91 12.16 -6.65
N ARG A 112 2.08 11.69 -7.09
CA ARG A 112 2.95 12.40 -8.03
C ARG A 112 2.25 12.99 -9.26
N GLN A 113 1.14 12.41 -9.72
CA GLN A 113 0.42 12.89 -10.92
C GLN A 113 -1.10 12.94 -10.76
N THR A 114 -1.63 12.63 -9.57
CA THR A 114 -3.08 12.54 -9.38
C THR A 114 -3.53 13.03 -8.03
N PHE A 115 -4.74 13.59 -8.03
CA PHE A 115 -5.50 13.85 -6.82
C PHE A 115 -6.66 12.87 -6.75
N MET A 116 -6.85 12.25 -5.59
CA MET A 116 -8.05 11.49 -5.27
C MET A 116 -8.99 12.38 -4.46
N LEU A 117 -10.16 12.65 -5.04
CA LEU A 117 -11.19 13.52 -4.49
C LEU A 117 -12.37 12.69 -3.97
N ILE A 118 -12.91 13.06 -2.81
CA ILE A 118 -14.21 12.59 -2.33
C ILE A 118 -15.28 13.63 -2.68
N THR A 119 -16.30 13.19 -3.39
CA THR A 119 -17.46 14.03 -3.77
C THR A 119 -18.52 14.00 -2.68
N LYS A 120 -19.46 14.95 -2.70
CA LYS A 120 -20.60 14.99 -1.76
C LYS A 120 -21.52 13.77 -1.85
N GLN A 121 -21.45 13.01 -2.95
CA GLN A 121 -22.20 11.77 -3.16
C GLN A 121 -21.46 10.52 -2.65
N ASP A 122 -20.45 10.70 -1.77
CA ASP A 122 -19.59 9.64 -1.25
C ASP A 122 -18.89 8.82 -2.36
N ARG A 123 -18.66 9.45 -3.52
CA ARG A 123 -17.92 8.83 -4.64
C ARG A 123 -16.51 9.36 -4.71
N MET A 124 -15.59 8.44 -4.91
CA MET A 124 -14.18 8.71 -5.12
C MET A 124 -13.86 8.93 -6.59
N LEU A 125 -13.16 10.01 -6.88
CA LEU A 125 -12.72 10.37 -8.22
C LEU A 125 -11.21 10.56 -8.25
N SER A 126 -10.54 9.86 -9.16
CA SER A 126 -9.14 10.14 -9.49
C SER A 126 -9.11 11.12 -10.64
N SER A 127 -8.66 12.34 -10.39
CA SER A 127 -8.44 13.34 -11.45
C SER A 127 -6.97 13.38 -11.85
N PHE A 128 -6.72 13.48 -13.15
CA PHE A 128 -5.40 13.66 -13.71
C PHE A 128 -5.28 15.10 -14.23
N LEU A 129 -4.28 15.80 -13.71
CA LEU A 129 -3.55 16.92 -14.33
C LEU A 129 -4.16 18.34 -14.35
N THR A 130 -5.47 18.57 -14.18
CA THR A 130 -5.96 19.97 -14.06
C THR A 130 -7.10 20.14 -13.05
N VAL A 131 -6.79 20.78 -11.93
CA VAL A 131 -7.73 21.09 -10.84
C VAL A 131 -7.60 22.56 -10.45
N PHE A 132 -8.73 23.22 -10.20
CA PHE A 132 -8.77 24.57 -9.62
C PHE A 132 -9.08 24.49 -8.13
N LEU A 133 -8.44 25.37 -7.37
CA LEU A 133 -8.70 25.55 -5.95
C LEU A 133 -9.96 26.41 -5.79
N LEU A 134 -10.94 25.89 -5.06
CA LEU A 134 -12.11 26.67 -4.65
C LEU A 134 -11.79 27.29 -3.28
N GLN A 135 -11.74 28.62 -3.22
CA GLN A 135 -11.68 29.38 -1.97
C GLN A 135 -13.04 29.41 -1.27
#